data_AF-A0A562VKW1-F1
#
_entry.id   AF-A0A562VKW1-F1
#
_cell.length_a   1.000
_cell.length_b   1.000
_cell.length_c   1.000
_cell.angle_alpha   90.00
_cell.angle_beta   90.00
_cell.angle_gamma   90.00
#
_symmetry.space_group_name_H-M   'P 1'
#
loop_
_entity.id
_entity.type
_entity.pdbx_description
1 polymer ?
#
loop_
_entity_poly.entity_id
_entity_poly.type
_entity_poly.pdbx_seq_one_letter_code
_entity_poly.pdbx_strand_id
1 'polypeptide(L)'
;MLVRRVYVHGIIVVTDRRGEPCVRHETIVIEKPGDHKDRPYGTCDNSLGRIVQAFKSLTTVEYAHGVTDHNWPPFPGRLWQRNYYERVIRDEAELSAVRDYIHSNPANWADDEEHPDHA
;
A
#
# COMPACT_ATOMS: atom_id res chain seq x y z
N MET A 1 -20.47 -11.49 13.71
CA MET A 1 -20.29 -10.66 12.49
C MET A 1 -18.82 -10.76 12.10
N LEU A 2 -18.50 -11.70 11.21
CA LEU A 2 -17.11 -11.98 10.80
C LEU A 2 -16.63 -10.84 9.90
N VAL A 3 -15.76 -9.98 10.45
CA VAL A 3 -14.98 -9.03 9.65
C VAL A 3 -13.94 -9.86 8.91
N ARG A 4 -14.26 -10.30 7.69
CA ARG A 4 -13.25 -10.91 6.81
C ARG A 4 -12.22 -9.82 6.49
N ARG A 5 -11.02 -9.89 7.08
CA ARG A 5 -9.90 -9.06 6.66
C ARG A 5 -9.49 -9.52 5.26
N VAL A 6 -9.83 -8.70 4.28
CA VAL A 6 -9.34 -8.85 2.90
C VAL A 6 -8.04 -8.06 2.82
N TYR A 7 -6.97 -8.71 2.40
CA TYR A 7 -5.65 -8.12 2.17
C TYR A 7 -5.29 -8.31 0.70
N VAL A 8 -4.43 -7.43 0.18
CA VAL A 8 -4.01 -7.45 -1.22
C VAL A 8 -2.51 -7.71 -1.24
N HIS A 9 -2.10 -8.77 -1.93
CA HIS A 9 -0.71 -8.98 -2.31
C HIS A 9 -0.49 -8.50 -3.74
N GLY A 10 0.64 -7.85 -3.98
CA GLY A 10 1.05 -7.40 -5.29
C GLY A 10 2.56 -7.30 -5.38
N ILE A 11 3.07 -7.42 -6.61
CA ILE A 11 4.48 -7.23 -6.93
C ILE A 11 4.60 -5.89 -7.65
N ILE A 12 5.46 -5.01 -7.12
CA ILE A 12 5.76 -3.71 -7.73
C ILE A 12 7.19 -3.76 -8.24
N VAL A 13 7.37 -3.51 -9.54
CA VAL A 13 8.68 -3.36 -10.16
C VAL A 13 8.97 -1.88 -10.33
N VAL A 14 10.03 -1.39 -9.67
CA VAL A 14 10.50 -0.01 -9.80
C VAL A 14 11.71 -0.02 -10.71
N THR A 15 11.58 0.52 -11.93
CA THR A 15 12.62 0.47 -12.97
C THR A 15 13.67 1.57 -12.82
N ASP A 16 13.25 2.73 -12.29
CA ASP A 16 14.04 3.95 -12.38
C ASP A 16 14.91 4.20 -11.13
N ARG A 17 14.78 3.36 -10.09
CA ARG A 17 15.56 3.46 -8.84
C ARG A 17 15.94 2.08 -8.30
N ARG A 18 17.21 1.92 -7.91
CA ARG A 18 17.77 0.66 -7.35
C ARG A 18 17.77 0.64 -5.82
N GLY A 19 16.65 0.99 -5.19
CA GLY A 19 16.54 0.98 -3.72
C GLY A 19 17.31 2.09 -3.00
N GLU A 20 17.62 3.17 -3.70
CA GLU A 20 18.24 4.35 -3.10
C GLU A 20 17.31 4.95 -2.04
N PRO A 21 17.82 5.30 -0.84
CA PRO A 21 17.03 6.00 0.15
C PRO A 21 16.47 7.29 -0.48
N CYS A 22 15.19 7.59 -0.24
CA CYS A 22 14.73 8.95 -0.49
C CYS A 22 15.39 9.87 0.52
N VAL A 23 16.53 10.42 0.15
CA VAL A 23 17.11 11.56 0.86
C VAL A 23 16.49 12.80 0.22
N ARG A 24 15.60 13.46 0.95
CA ARG A 24 15.16 14.80 0.55
C ARG A 24 16.42 15.66 0.49
N HIS A 25 16.69 16.23 -0.68
CA HIS A 25 17.69 17.30 -0.75
C HIS A 25 17.29 18.38 0.26
N GLU A 26 18.27 18.93 0.99
CA GLU A 26 18.10 20.23 1.63
C GLU A 26 17.81 21.23 0.50
N THR A 27 16.54 21.37 0.16
CA THR A 27 16.10 22.45 -0.71
C THR A 27 16.52 23.72 0.00
N ILE A 28 17.37 24.53 -0.64
CA ILE A 28 17.60 25.91 -0.25
C ILE A 28 16.20 26.50 -0.03
N VAL A 29 15.85 26.72 1.24
CA VAL A 29 14.49 27.11 1.62
C VAL A 29 14.32 28.55 1.13
N ILE A 30 13.80 28.72 -0.09
CA ILE A 30 13.25 30.00 -0.50
C ILE A 30 11.96 30.12 0.31
N GLU A 31 12.06 30.77 1.47
CA GLU A 31 10.93 31.00 2.37
C GLU A 31 9.81 31.70 1.58
N LYS A 32 8.81 30.93 1.14
CA LYS A 32 7.59 31.49 0.58
C LYS A 32 6.72 31.95 1.76
N PRO A 33 6.30 33.22 1.80
CA PRO A 33 5.42 33.69 2.87
C PRO A 33 4.14 32.86 2.87
N GLY A 34 3.88 32.11 3.94
CA GLY A 34 2.71 31.23 4.08
C GLY A 34 3.04 29.74 4.26
N ASP A 35 4.31 29.33 4.17
CA ASP A 35 4.67 27.94 4.46
C ASP A 35 4.68 27.72 5.98
N HIS A 36 3.66 27.02 6.49
CA HIS A 36 3.52 26.77 7.92
C HIS A 36 4.53 25.70 8.33
N LYS A 37 5.51 26.08 9.18
CA LYS A 37 6.64 25.25 9.64
C LYS A 37 6.26 23.92 10.33
N ASP A 38 4.97 23.70 10.62
CA ASP A 38 4.48 22.59 11.46
C ASP A 38 3.79 21.46 10.70
N ARG A 39 3.80 21.46 9.35
CA ARG A 39 3.22 20.36 8.59
C ARG A 39 4.27 19.28 8.37
N PRO A 40 4.02 18.01 8.77
CA PRO A 40 4.92 16.94 8.37
C PRO A 40 4.99 16.93 6.86
N TYR A 41 6.21 17.05 6.34
CA TYR A 41 6.43 16.99 4.91
C TYR A 41 5.88 15.66 4.37
N GLY A 42 5.11 15.72 3.28
CA GLY A 42 4.41 14.54 2.72
C GLY A 42 5.35 13.40 2.30
N THR A 43 4.81 12.31 1.78
CA THR A 43 5.63 11.19 1.29
C THR A 43 6.48 11.63 0.10
N CYS A 44 7.75 11.23 0.06
CA CYS A 44 8.65 11.55 -1.05
C CYS A 44 8.08 11.13 -2.42
N ASP A 45 8.25 11.97 -3.43
CA ASP A 45 7.95 11.59 -4.80
C ASP A 45 8.81 10.38 -5.25
N ASN A 46 8.25 9.55 -6.12
CA ASN A 46 8.87 8.33 -6.64
C ASN A 46 9.34 7.33 -5.57
N SER A 47 8.79 7.40 -4.35
CA SER A 47 8.99 6.39 -3.30
C SER A 47 7.90 5.33 -3.34
N LEU A 48 8.21 4.12 -2.85
CA LEU A 48 7.22 3.05 -2.67
C LEU A 48 6.04 3.53 -1.82
N GLY A 49 6.32 4.26 -0.73
CA GLY A 49 5.28 4.85 0.11
C GLY A 49 4.33 5.77 -0.66
N ARG A 50 4.84 6.57 -1.63
CA ARG A 50 4.01 7.47 -2.44
C ARG A 50 3.12 6.69 -3.42
N ILE A 51 3.65 5.59 -3.98
CA ILE A 51 2.90 4.67 -4.85
C ILE A 51 1.77 4.00 -4.06
N VAL A 52 2.07 3.43 -2.89
CA VAL A 52 1.07 2.79 -2.03
C VAL A 52 0.03 3.79 -1.53
N GLN A 53 0.45 5.01 -1.17
CA GLN A 53 -0.47 6.08 -0.79
C GLN A 53 -1.43 6.45 -1.93
N ALA A 54 -0.92 6.59 -3.16
CA ALA A 54 -1.75 6.88 -4.33
C ALA A 54 -2.74 5.74 -4.58
N PHE A 55 -2.28 4.48 -4.56
CA PHE A 55 -3.12 3.31 -4.75
C PHE A 55 -4.27 3.26 -3.72
N LYS A 56 -3.96 3.39 -2.42
CA LYS A 56 -5.00 3.39 -1.37
C LYS A 56 -5.98 4.55 -1.53
N SER A 57 -5.50 5.72 -1.93
CA SER A 57 -6.35 6.90 -2.15
C SER A 57 -7.29 6.70 -3.33
N LEU A 58 -6.75 6.34 -4.50
CA LEU A 58 -7.52 6.16 -5.73
C LEU A 58 -8.59 5.07 -5.56
N THR A 59 -8.19 3.92 -5.02
CA THR A 59 -9.14 2.82 -4.77
C THR A 59 -10.22 3.17 -3.75
N THR A 60 -9.92 4.00 -2.74
CA THR A 60 -10.93 4.48 -1.79
C THR A 60 -11.94 5.42 -2.47
N VAL A 61 -11.48 6.28 -3.38
CA VAL A 61 -12.36 7.16 -4.16
C VAL A 61 -13.28 6.34 -5.07
N GLU A 62 -12.71 5.41 -5.83
CA GLU A 62 -13.50 4.51 -6.69
C GLU A 62 -14.50 3.68 -5.89
N TYR A 63 -14.09 3.19 -4.70
CA TYR A 63 -15.00 2.50 -3.79
C TYR A 63 -16.15 3.41 -3.32
N ALA A 64 -15.86 4.66 -2.97
CA ALA A 64 -16.89 5.61 -2.56
C ALA A 64 -17.91 5.86 -3.69
N HIS A 65 -17.43 6.03 -4.93
CA HIS A 65 -18.31 6.12 -6.11
C HIS A 65 -19.11 4.82 -6.33
N GLY A 66 -18.52 3.65 -6.12
CA GLY A 66 -19.24 2.37 -6.17
C GLY A 66 -20.38 2.29 -5.14
N VAL A 67 -20.18 2.81 -3.94
CA VAL A 67 -21.22 2.89 -2.91
C VAL A 67 -22.34 3.86 -3.31
N THR A 68 -22.01 5.04 -3.84
CA THR A 68 -23.02 6.05 -4.21
C THR A 68 -23.75 5.74 -5.50
N ASP A 69 -23.04 5.28 -6.53
CA ASP A 69 -23.53 5.24 -7.91
C ASP A 69 -23.94 3.82 -8.33
N HIS A 70 -23.33 2.80 -7.71
CA HIS A 70 -23.52 1.38 -8.06
C HIS A 70 -24.13 0.56 -6.91
N ASN A 71 -24.58 1.22 -5.85
CA ASN A 71 -25.25 0.62 -4.70
C ASN A 71 -24.43 -0.50 -4.02
N TRP A 72 -23.09 -0.35 -3.99
CA TRP A 72 -22.23 -1.27 -3.24
C TRP A 72 -22.49 -1.16 -1.73
N PRO A 73 -22.39 -2.26 -0.96
CA PRO A 73 -22.55 -2.21 0.48
C PRO A 73 -21.51 -1.27 1.11
N PRO A 74 -21.91 -0.29 1.94
CA PRO A 74 -20.95 0.57 2.62
C PRO A 74 -20.14 -0.22 3.66
N PHE A 75 -18.90 0.19 3.88
CA PHE A 75 -17.99 -0.44 4.82
C PHE A 75 -17.78 0.51 5.99
N PRO A 76 -18.30 0.21 7.19
CA PRO A 76 -18.15 1.09 8.34
C PRO A 76 -16.69 1.06 8.82
N GLY A 77 -16.01 2.20 8.76
CA GLY A 77 -14.66 2.37 9.26
C GLY A 77 -13.66 2.74 8.16
N ARG A 78 -12.43 2.22 8.28
CA ARG A 78 -11.35 2.49 7.32
C ARG A 78 -11.22 1.31 6.36
N LEU A 79 -11.32 1.59 5.06
CA LEU A 79 -11.17 0.58 4.01
C LEU A 79 -9.79 -0.11 4.07
N TRP A 80 -8.75 0.66 4.37
CA TRP A 80 -7.37 0.16 4.44
C TRP A 80 -6.82 0.16 5.86
N GLN A 81 -6.07 -0.89 6.21
CA GLN A 81 -5.21 -0.90 7.40
C GLN A 81 -4.14 0.20 7.30
N ARG A 82 -3.75 0.74 8.47
CA ARG A 82 -2.60 1.65 8.60
C ARG A 82 -1.30 0.89 8.26
N ASN A 83 -0.45 1.51 7.45
CA ASN A 83 0.80 0.95 6.91
C ASN A 83 0.57 -0.22 5.92
N TYR A 84 1.66 -0.80 5.46
CA TYR A 84 1.71 -1.92 4.53
C TYR A 84 2.99 -2.71 4.80
N TYR A 85 2.99 -4.00 4.49
CA TYR A 85 4.18 -4.84 4.53
C TYR A 85 4.87 -4.76 3.17
N GLU A 86 6.20 -4.65 3.17
CA GLU A 86 7.02 -4.65 1.96
C GLU A 86 8.17 -5.65 2.12
N ARG A 87 8.51 -6.34 1.03
CA ARG A 87 9.65 -7.26 0.93
C ARG A 87 10.34 -7.07 -0.41
N VAL A 88 11.65 -6.88 -0.39
CA VAL A 88 12.47 -6.77 -1.61
C VAL A 88 12.78 -8.15 -2.14
N ILE A 89 12.33 -8.44 -3.36
CA ILE A 89 12.63 -9.67 -4.09
C ILE A 89 13.98 -9.52 -4.79
N ARG A 90 14.92 -10.43 -4.52
CA ARG A 90 16.33 -10.28 -4.93
C ARG A 90 16.76 -11.16 -6.08
N ASP A 91 16.02 -12.23 -6.35
CA ASP A 91 16.32 -13.19 -7.42
C ASP A 91 15.05 -13.81 -8.03
N GLU A 92 15.22 -14.53 -9.14
CA GLU A 92 14.11 -15.12 -9.87
C GLU A 92 13.45 -16.28 -9.11
N ALA A 93 14.21 -17.01 -8.27
CA ALA A 93 13.66 -18.10 -7.49
C ALA A 93 12.68 -17.57 -6.44
N GLU A 94 13.05 -16.49 -5.75
CA GLU A 94 12.17 -15.76 -4.84
C GLU A 94 10.97 -15.16 -5.59
N LEU A 95 11.18 -14.60 -6.78
CA LEU A 95 10.08 -14.07 -7.59
C LEU A 95 9.07 -15.16 -7.98
N SER A 96 9.54 -16.33 -8.37
CA SER A 96 8.68 -17.49 -8.67
C SER A 96 7.89 -17.90 -7.43
N ALA A 97 8.55 -18.05 -6.29
CA ALA A 97 7.90 -18.43 -5.04
C ALA A 97 6.82 -17.42 -4.61
N VAL A 98 7.08 -16.11 -4.74
CA VAL A 98 6.09 -15.07 -4.43
C VAL A 98 4.92 -15.10 -5.42
N ARG A 99 5.17 -15.32 -6.71
CA ARG A 99 4.10 -15.48 -7.71
C ARG A 99 3.20 -16.67 -7.39
N ASP A 100 3.81 -17.80 -7.05
CA ASP A 100 3.10 -19.03 -6.68
C ASP A 100 2.29 -18.83 -5.39
N TYR A 101 2.85 -18.13 -4.40
CA TYR A 101 2.13 -17.74 -3.18
C TYR A 101 0.92 -16.86 -3.51
N ILE A 102 1.09 -15.77 -4.28
CA ILE A 102 -0.01 -14.87 -4.64
C ILE A 102 -1.14 -15.62 -5.36
N HIS A 103 -0.78 -16.54 -6.24
CA HIS A 103 -1.76 -17.35 -6.99
C HIS A 103 -2.48 -18.38 -6.11
N SER A 104 -1.77 -19.02 -5.16
CA SER A 104 -2.32 -20.08 -4.31
C SER A 104 -2.97 -19.58 -3.01
N ASN A 105 -2.67 -18.35 -2.58
CA ASN A 105 -3.15 -17.75 -1.34
C ASN A 105 -4.69 -17.73 -1.18
N PRO A 106 -5.52 -17.52 -2.23
CA PRO A 106 -6.98 -17.64 -2.08
C PRO A 106 -7.45 -19.03 -1.62
N ALA A 107 -6.71 -20.09 -1.96
CA ALA A 107 -7.04 -21.47 -1.58
C ALA A 107 -6.44 -21.87 -0.23
N ASN A 108 -5.30 -21.28 0.15
CA ASN A 108 -4.52 -21.66 1.32
C ASN A 108 -4.74 -20.75 2.54
N TRP A 109 -5.59 -19.73 2.44
CA TRP A 109 -5.80 -18.74 3.52
C TRP A 109 -6.23 -19.36 4.86
N ALA A 110 -6.99 -20.46 4.85
CA ALA A 110 -7.46 -21.10 6.07
C ALA A 110 -6.33 -21.77 6.88
N ASP A 111 -5.22 -22.10 6.23
CA ASP A 111 -4.06 -22.78 6.81
C ASP A 111 -2.82 -21.86 6.90
N ASP A 112 -2.98 -20.56 6.59
CA ASP A 112 -1.89 -19.57 6.59
C ASP A 112 -1.53 -19.16 8.03
N GLU A 113 -0.22 -19.10 8.34
CA GLU A 113 0.27 -18.69 9.67
C GLU A 113 -0.12 -17.25 10.04
N GLU A 114 -0.33 -16.38 9.04
CA GLU A 114 -0.80 -14.99 9.22
C GLU A 114 -2.34 -14.90 9.32
N HIS A 115 -3.04 -16.05 9.37
CA HIS A 115 -4.48 -16.08 9.58
C HIS A 115 -4.82 -15.57 10.99
N PRO A 116 -5.79 -14.64 11.12
CA PRO A 116 -6.05 -13.92 12.37
C PRO A 116 -6.52 -14.81 13.54
N ASP A 117 -6.89 -16.07 13.28
CA ASP A 117 -7.26 -17.04 14.32
C ASP A 117 -6.04 -17.76 14.94
N HIS A 118 -4.83 -17.57 14.39
CA HIS A 118 -3.57 -18.14 14.91
C HIS A 118 -2.77 -17.17 15.80
N ALA A 119 -3.30 -15.95 16.03
CA ALA A 119 -2.66 -14.87 16.80
C ALA A 119 -3.31 -14.63 18.17
#